data_AF-A0A0R0IIG6-F1
#
_entry.id   AF-A0A0R0IIG6-F1
#
_cell.length_a   1.000
_cell.length_b   1.000
_cell.length_c   1.000
_cell.angle_alpha   90.00
_cell.angle_beta   90.00
_cell.angle_gamma   90.00
#
_symmetry.space_group_name_H-M   'P 1'
#
loop_
_entity.id
_entity.type
_entity.pdbx_description
1 polymer ?
#
loop_
_entity_poly.entity_id
_entity_poly.type
_entity_poly.pdbx_seq_one_letter_code
_entity_poly.pdbx_strand_id
1 'polypeptide(L)'
;MVVNEKCDVYGFGVVALETLVGKHPKEILSSLQSESTHNITLYEVLDQRLPEPNMAVSLDIVRIAIIAFSCLNPNPCSRPTMKTRVSVFSDSANSFSHSFT
;
A
#
# COMPACT_ATOMS: atom_id res chain seq x y z
N MET A 1 -16.46 10.48 16.63
CA MET A 1 -15.77 9.42 15.86
C MET A 1 -16.04 8.10 16.56
N VAL A 2 -16.69 7.14 15.91
CA VAL A 2 -16.88 5.80 16.48
C VAL A 2 -15.60 5.02 16.20
N VAL A 3 -14.92 4.58 17.26
CA VAL A 3 -13.77 3.67 17.13
C VAL A 3 -14.32 2.27 16.88
N ASN A 4 -13.97 1.69 15.74
CA ASN A 4 -14.31 0.33 15.36
C ASN A 4 -13.16 -0.29 14.56
N GLU A 5 -13.32 -1.55 14.14
CA GLU A 5 -12.31 -2.27 13.37
C GLU A 5 -11.92 -1.56 12.06
N LYS A 6 -12.77 -0.66 11.54
CA LYS A 6 -12.46 0.13 10.34
C LYS A 6 -11.43 1.22 10.59
N CYS A 7 -11.24 1.65 11.83
CA CYS A 7 -10.13 2.54 12.21
C CYS A 7 -8.80 1.79 12.08
N ASP A 8 -8.73 0.53 12.56
CA ASP A 8 -7.54 -0.31 12.42
C ASP A 8 -7.24 -0.61 10.94
N VAL A 9 -8.28 -0.86 10.14
CA VAL A 9 -8.13 -1.05 8.68
C VAL A 9 -7.56 0.22 8.02
N TYR A 10 -8.01 1.41 8.42
CA TYR A 10 -7.46 2.66 7.90
C TYR A 10 -6.00 2.86 8.32
N GLY A 11 -5.68 2.66 9.60
CA GLY A 11 -4.32 2.73 10.12
C GLY A 11 -3.39 1.76 9.40
N PHE A 12 -3.86 0.53 9.14
CA PHE A 12 -3.16 -0.43 8.32
C PHE A 12 -2.89 0.08 6.89
N GLY A 13 -3.88 0.71 6.26
CA GLY A 13 -3.73 1.30 4.93
C GLY A 13 -2.64 2.38 4.88
N VAL A 14 -2.54 3.20 5.94
CA VAL A 14 -1.47 4.21 6.08
C VAL A 14 -0.11 3.53 6.18
N VAL A 15 0.05 2.57 7.09
CA VAL A 15 1.32 1.84 7.29
C VAL A 15 1.76 1.09 6.03
N ALA A 16 0.81 0.46 5.32
CA ALA A 16 1.10 -0.22 4.05
C ALA A 16 1.61 0.76 2.98
N LEU A 17 1.00 1.94 2.88
CA LEU A 17 1.45 2.98 1.94
C LEU A 17 2.81 3.56 2.34
N GLU A 18 3.03 3.84 3.63
CA GLU A 18 4.33 4.27 4.17
C GLU A 18 5.42 3.26 3.85
N THR A 19 5.12 1.96 3.95
CA THR A 19 6.06 0.88 3.65
C THR A 19 6.40 0.80 2.17
N LEU A 20 5.42 0.97 1.27
CA LEU A 20 5.65 0.97 -0.18
C LEU A 20 6.50 2.15 -0.63
N VAL A 21 6.24 3.34 -0.08
CA VAL A 21 6.89 4.59 -0.48
C VAL A 21 8.20 4.84 0.28
N GLY A 22 8.36 4.24 1.46
CA GLY A 22 9.53 4.44 2.32
C GLY A 22 9.59 5.82 2.96
N LYS A 23 8.50 6.59 2.94
CA LYS A 23 8.40 7.95 3.49
C LYS A 23 7.14 8.12 4.32
N HIS A 24 7.17 9.10 5.24
CA HIS A 24 6.01 9.41 6.06
C HIS A 24 4.87 10.04 5.22
N PRO A 25 3.58 9.88 5.56
CA PRO A 25 2.45 10.30 4.72
C PRO A 25 2.46 11.80 4.44
N LYS A 26 2.98 12.60 5.39
CA LYS A 26 3.18 14.04 5.20
C LYS A 26 4.08 14.35 4.00
N GLU A 27 5.16 13.59 3.82
CA GLU A 27 6.10 13.76 2.71
C GLU A 27 5.49 13.28 1.38
N ILE A 28 4.70 12.20 1.43
CA ILE A 28 3.94 11.70 0.28
C ILE A 28 2.96 12.77 -0.20
N LEU A 29 2.15 13.32 0.71
CA LEU A 29 1.21 14.40 0.42
C LEU A 29 1.92 15.65 -0.11
N SER A 30 3.09 15.98 0.43
CA SER A 30 3.88 17.14 -0.04
C SER A 30 4.37 16.94 -1.48
N SER A 31 4.77 15.70 -1.82
CA SER A 31 5.18 15.34 -3.19
C SER A 31 3.99 15.41 -4.15
N LEU A 32 2.83 14.85 -3.76
CA LEU A 32 1.59 14.89 -4.54
C LEU A 32 1.07 16.31 -4.78
N GLN A 33 1.21 17.20 -3.80
CA GLN A 33 0.83 18.61 -3.94
C GLN A 33 1.77 19.37 -4.87
N SER A 34 3.08 19.11 -4.78
CA SER A 34 4.08 19.75 -5.64
C SER A 34 3.91 19.34 -7.10
N GLU A 35 3.53 18.09 -7.37
CA GLU A 35 3.38 17.55 -8.72
C GLU A 35 1.93 17.60 -9.22
N SER A 36 1.07 18.46 -8.64
CA SER A 36 -0.38 18.52 -8.90
C SER A 36 -0.83 18.69 -10.37
N THR A 37 0.11 18.84 -11.31
CA THR A 37 -0.13 18.87 -12.76
C THR A 37 0.14 17.54 -13.47
N HIS A 38 0.74 16.55 -12.81
CA HIS A 38 1.15 15.29 -13.40
C HIS A 38 0.51 14.09 -12.68
N ASN A 39 0.04 13.13 -13.46
CA ASN A 39 -0.42 11.84 -12.95
C ASN A 39 0.80 11.08 -12.43
N ILE A 40 1.05 11.14 -11.13
CA ILE A 40 2.14 10.38 -10.50
C ILE A 40 1.83 8.90 -10.60
N THR A 41 2.76 8.14 -11.16
CA THR A 41 2.67 6.69 -11.24
C THR A 41 3.08 6.06 -9.92
N LEU A 42 2.57 4.87 -9.64
CA LEU A 42 2.93 4.11 -8.44
C LEU A 42 4.45 3.91 -8.34
N TYR A 43 5.12 3.62 -9.46
CA TYR A 43 6.56 3.34 -9.48
C TYR A 43 7.41 4.55 -9.10
N GLU A 44 6.99 5.76 -9.48
CA GLU A 44 7.72 7.00 -9.16
C GLU A 44 7.75 7.30 -7.66
N VAL A 45 6.77 6.79 -6.91
CA VAL A 45 6.66 6.99 -5.46
C VAL A 45 7.17 5.83 -4.64
N LEU A 46 7.60 4.71 -5.24
CA LEU A 46 8.16 3.60 -4.47
C LEU A 46 9.44 4.01 -3.72
N ASP A 47 9.75 3.28 -2.66
CA ASP A 47 11.01 3.49 -1.92
C ASP A 47 12.23 3.27 -2.83
N GLN A 48 12.80 4.37 -3.32
CA GLN A 48 13.94 4.39 -4.22
C GLN A 48 15.24 3.83 -3.61
N ARG A 49 15.23 3.49 -2.31
CA ARG A 49 16.36 2.80 -1.65
C ARG A 49 16.35 1.29 -1.93
N LEU A 50 15.24 0.75 -2.42
CA LEU A 50 15.09 -0.66 -2.78
C LEU A 50 15.57 -0.89 -4.24
N PRO A 51 16.07 -2.10 -4.55
CA PRO A 51 16.39 -2.45 -5.93
C PRO A 51 15.13 -2.46 -6.79
N GLU A 52 15.29 -2.18 -8.09
CA GLU A 52 14.20 -2.27 -9.07
C GLU A 52 13.51 -3.64 -8.99
N PRO A 53 12.18 -3.67 -8.80
CA PRO A 53 11.45 -4.92 -8.62
C PRO A 53 11.42 -5.72 -9.93
N ASN A 54 11.58 -7.04 -9.84
CA ASN A 54 11.29 -7.91 -10.97
C ASN A 54 9.78 -7.95 -11.26
N MET A 55 9.37 -8.61 -12.35
CA MET A 55 7.95 -8.67 -12.75
C MET A 55 7.04 -9.27 -11.67
N ALA A 56 7.48 -10.32 -10.98
CA ALA A 56 6.67 -10.97 -9.94
C ALA A 56 6.46 -10.03 -8.74
N VAL A 57 7.55 -9.40 -8.27
CA VAL A 57 7.51 -8.42 -7.17
C VAL A 57 6.68 -7.20 -7.57
N SER A 58 6.77 -6.74 -8.82
CA SER A 58 5.97 -5.63 -9.34
C SER A 58 4.47 -5.90 -9.28
N LEU A 59 4.04 -7.12 -9.61
CA LEU A 59 2.63 -7.52 -9.48
C LEU A 59 2.17 -7.53 -8.02
N ASP A 60 3.02 -8.00 -7.10
CA ASP A 60 2.72 -7.97 -5.67
C ASP A 60 2.67 -6.54 -5.12
N ILE A 61 3.57 -5.66 -5.54
CA ILE A 61 3.54 -4.23 -5.22
C ILE A 61 2.21 -3.60 -5.64
N VAL A 62 1.75 -3.85 -6.88
CA VAL A 62 0.47 -3.33 -7.37
C VAL A 62 -0.70 -3.87 -6.54
N ARG A 63 -0.68 -5.16 -6.18
CA ARG A 63 -1.71 -5.77 -5.30
C ARG A 63 -1.73 -5.11 -3.93
N ILE A 64 -0.57 -4.95 -3.30
CA ILE A 64 -0.43 -4.31 -1.99
C ILE A 64 -0.90 -2.85 -2.05
N ALA A 65 -0.63 -2.13 -3.14
CA ALA A 65 -1.09 -0.75 -3.30
C ALA A 65 -2.61 -0.66 -3.46
N ILE A 66 -3.22 -1.50 -4.30
CA ILE A 66 -4.69 -1.60 -4.41
C ILE A 66 -5.31 -1.87 -3.05
N ILE A 67 -4.65 -2.72 -2.26
CA ILE A 67 -5.04 -2.98 -0.88
C ILE A 67 -4.91 -1.70 -0.03
N ALA A 68 -3.73 -1.11 0.06
CA ALA A 68 -3.51 0.10 0.85
C ALA A 68 -4.56 1.18 0.53
N PHE A 69 -4.80 1.47 -0.75
CA PHE A 69 -5.80 2.46 -1.19
C PHE A 69 -7.23 2.11 -0.79
N SER A 70 -7.67 0.85 -0.91
CA SER A 70 -9.05 0.53 -0.50
C SER A 70 -9.24 0.51 1.02
N CYS A 71 -8.16 0.32 1.81
CA CYS A 71 -8.16 0.53 3.25
C CYS A 71 -8.27 2.02 3.63
N LEU A 72 -7.73 2.92 2.81
CA LEU A 72 -7.73 4.37 3.00
C LEU A 72 -9.03 5.06 2.53
N ASN A 73 -10.08 4.30 2.20
CA ASN A 73 -11.34 4.90 1.76
C ASN A 73 -11.92 5.85 2.84
N PRO A 74 -12.31 7.09 2.49
CA PRO A 74 -12.91 8.02 3.44
C PRO A 74 -14.17 7.47 4.11
N ASN A 75 -14.96 6.65 3.40
CA ASN A 75 -16.12 5.96 3.94
C ASN A 75 -15.69 4.66 4.67
N PRO A 76 -15.85 4.56 6.00
CA PRO A 76 -15.49 3.35 6.76
C PRO A 76 -16.21 2.09 6.28
N CYS A 77 -17.43 2.21 5.77
CA CYS A 77 -18.22 1.08 5.27
C CYS A 77 -17.66 0.50 3.96
N SER A 78 -16.93 1.31 3.19
CA SER A 78 -16.31 0.89 1.93
C SER A 78 -14.91 0.29 2.13
N ARG A 79 -14.34 0.42 3.33
CA ARG A 79 -13.08 -0.25 3.67
C ARG A 79 -13.33 -1.75 3.77
N PRO A 80 -12.36 -2.60 3.37
CA PRO A 80 -12.50 -4.05 3.49
C PRO A 80 -12.52 -4.51 4.96
N THR A 81 -12.68 -5.82 5.17
CA THR A 81 -12.48 -6.43 6.49
C THR A 81 -11.02 -6.88 6.61
N MET A 82 -10.46 -6.89 7.83
CA MET A 82 -9.10 -7.38 8.05
C MET A 82 -8.90 -8.84 7.58
N LYS A 83 -9.91 -9.70 7.74
CA LYS A 83 -9.86 -11.12 7.34
C LYS A 83 -9.59 -11.31 5.85
N THR A 84 -10.21 -10.50 5.00
CA THR A 84 -10.06 -10.57 3.54
C THR A 84 -8.66 -10.17 3.06
N ARG A 85 -7.82 -9.61 3.94
CA ARG A 85 -6.61 -8.88 3.54
C ARG A 85 -5.34 -9.57 3.97
N VAL A 86 -5.37 -10.24 5.13
CA VAL A 86 -4.28 -11.14 5.55
C VAL A 86 -4.01 -12.21 4.49
N SER A 87 -5.06 -12.73 3.82
CA SER A 87 -4.88 -13.75 2.78
C SER A 87 -4.04 -13.27 1.60
N VAL A 88 -4.22 -12.02 1.15
CA VAL A 88 -3.44 -11.51 0.01
C VAL A 88 -1.97 -11.35 0.39
N PHE A 89 -1.68 -10.93 1.62
CA PHE A 89 -0.30 -10.91 2.12
C PHE A 89 0.27 -12.30 2.29
N SER A 90 -0.53 -13.28 2.73
CA SER A 90 -0.09 -14.67 2.82
C SER A 90 0.22 -15.25 1.44
N ASP A 91 -0.59 -14.96 0.42
CA ASP A 91 -0.38 -15.43 -0.94
C ASP A 91 0.87 -14.80 -1.57
N SER A 92 1.07 -13.49 -1.38
CA SER A 92 2.29 -12.80 -1.83
C SER A 92 3.53 -13.22 -1.01
N ALA A 93 3.41 -13.46 0.29
CA ALA A 93 4.52 -13.98 1.12
C ALA A 93 4.93 -15.40 0.71
N ASN A 94 3.97 -16.24 0.35
CA ASN A 94 4.25 -17.57 -0.21
C ASN A 94 4.91 -17.47 -1.60
N SER A 95 4.55 -16.47 -2.42
CA SER A 95 5.23 -16.21 -3.70
C SER A 95 6.67 -15.72 -3.49
N PHE A 96 6.88 -14.86 -2.49
CA PHE A 96 8.20 -14.35 -2.14
C PHE A 96 9.12 -15.46 -1.63
N SER A 97 8.64 -16.34 -0.75
CA SER A 97 9.46 -17.45 -0.22
C SER A 97 9.96 -18.40 -1.31
N HIS A 98 9.17 -18.64 -2.36
CA HIS A 98 9.59 -19.43 -3.52
C HIS A 98 10.63 -18.75 -4.42
N SER A 99 10.83 -17.43 -4.30
CA SER A 99 11.79 -16.69 -5.11
C SER A 99 13.19 -16.58 -4.48
N PHE A 100 13.39 -17.06 -3.24
CA PHE A 100 14.67 -17.05 -2.53
C PHE A 100 15.26 -18.44 -2.22
N THR A 101 14.69 -19.51 -2.79
CA THR A 101 15.29 -20.86 -2.88
C THR A 101 15.66 -21.16 -4.31
#